data_AF-A0A498JJA1-F1
#
_entry.id   AF-A0A498JJA1-F1
#
_cell.length_a   1.000
_cell.length_b   1.000
_cell.length_c   1.000
_cell.angle_alpha   90.00
_cell.angle_beta   90.00
_cell.angle_gamma   90.00
#
_symmetry.space_group_name_H-M   'P 1'
#
loop_
_entity.id
_entity.type
_entity.pdbx_description
1 polymer ?
#
loop_
_entity_poly.entity_id
_entity_poly.type
_entity_poly.pdbx_seq_one_letter_code
_entity_poly.pdbx_strand_id
1 'polypeptide(L)'
;MAFFKPSIPPTRDSSTSGEVYVTMGPMFAGQTTTLLRPIKLEGNNGRNVAMIKSSKDMRYAIDSVVMHDGVKFSCWALSDLSSFRV
;
A
#
# COMPACT_ATOMS: atom_id res chain seq x y z
N MET A 1 26.33 6.95 -8.97
CA MET A 1 25.09 6.61 -9.69
C MET A 1 24.70 5.18 -9.32
N ALA A 2 23.80 4.98 -8.35
CA ALA A 2 23.33 3.63 -8.02
C ALA A 2 22.11 3.31 -8.88
N PHE A 3 22.26 2.32 -9.76
CA PHE A 3 21.22 1.85 -10.67
C PHE A 3 20.25 0.98 -9.87
N PHE A 4 19.01 1.44 -9.66
CA PHE A 4 17.94 0.60 -9.10
C PHE A 4 17.53 -0.42 -10.16
N LYS A 5 17.95 -1.68 -9.98
CA LYS A 5 17.42 -2.80 -10.77
C LYS A 5 15.95 -3.02 -10.39
N PRO A 6 15.02 -3.10 -11.36
CA PRO A 6 13.67 -3.56 -11.06
C PRO A 6 13.73 -5.04 -10.69
N SER A 7 13.42 -5.36 -9.43
CA SER A 7 13.29 -6.72 -8.94
C SER A 7 12.16 -7.43 -9.71
N ILE A 8 12.51 -8.52 -10.39
CA ILE A 8 11.59 -9.48 -11.00
C ILE A 8 10.57 -9.92 -9.92
N PRO A 9 9.26 -9.98 -10.20
CA PRO A 9 8.30 -10.46 -9.20
C PRO A 9 8.63 -11.92 -8.84
N PRO A 10 8.78 -12.26 -7.54
CA PRO A 10 9.02 -13.63 -7.15
C PRO A 10 7.81 -14.48 -7.54
N THR A 11 8.07 -15.59 -8.24
CA THR A 11 7.11 -16.68 -8.40
C THR A 11 6.77 -17.20 -7.01
N ARG A 12 5.53 -16.97 -6.58
CA ARG A 12 5.06 -17.26 -5.21
C ARG A 12 4.92 -18.78 -5.05
N ASP A 13 5.92 -19.42 -4.45
CA ASP A 13 5.82 -20.79 -3.98
C ASP A 13 4.77 -20.90 -2.86
N SER A 14 4.05 -22.02 -2.84
CA SER A 14 2.84 -22.32 -2.06
C SER A 14 3.04 -22.50 -0.54
N SER A 15 3.99 -21.78 0.07
CA SER A 15 4.10 -21.74 1.52
C SER A 15 3.16 -20.66 2.10
N THR A 16 2.24 -21.06 2.96
CA THR A 16 1.28 -20.23 3.72
C THR A 16 1.97 -19.38 4.81
N SER A 17 3.10 -18.73 4.50
CA SER A 17 3.78 -17.83 5.43
C SER A 17 3.32 -16.38 5.23
N GLY A 18 3.17 -15.64 6.34
CA GLY A 18 2.98 -14.20 6.30
C GLY A 18 4.27 -13.49 5.86
N GLU A 19 4.14 -12.38 5.14
CA GLU A 19 5.26 -11.59 4.62
C GLU A 19 5.05 -10.10 4.94
N VAL A 20 6.15 -9.36 5.12
CA VAL A 20 6.12 -7.90 5.36
C VAL A 20 7.00 -7.21 4.34
N TYR A 21 6.40 -6.30 3.57
CA TYR A 21 7.07 -5.50 2.55
C TYR A 21 7.16 -4.05 3.00
N VAL A 22 8.35 -3.46 2.94
CA VAL A 22 8.60 -2.09 3.38
C VAL A 22 9.14 -1.27 2.21
N THR A 23 8.48 -0.16 1.89
CA THR A 23 8.93 0.81 0.87
C THR A 23 9.22 2.14 1.55
N MET A 24 10.45 2.66 1.40
CA MET A 24 10.92 3.90 2.03
C MET A 24 11.50 4.85 0.97
N GLY A 25 11.45 6.16 1.23
CA GLY A 25 12.05 7.19 0.37
C GLY A 25 11.59 8.61 0.73
N PRO A 26 12.05 9.65 0.02
CA PRO A 26 11.58 11.02 0.19
C PRO A 26 10.15 11.20 -0.35
N MET A 27 9.42 12.23 0.09
CA MET A 27 8.11 12.54 -0.50
C MET A 27 8.22 12.64 -2.03
N PHE A 28 7.19 12.15 -2.74
CA PHE A 28 7.09 12.15 -4.22
C PHE A 28 7.98 11.14 -4.96
N ALA A 29 8.67 10.23 -4.26
CA ALA A 29 9.41 9.13 -4.89
C ALA A 29 8.53 7.97 -5.38
N GLY A 30 7.20 8.06 -5.23
CA GLY A 30 6.25 7.05 -5.71
C GLY A 30 5.99 5.89 -4.75
N GLN A 31 6.24 6.04 -3.44
CA GLN A 31 6.01 4.99 -2.44
C GLN A 31 4.57 4.51 -2.42
N THR A 32 3.62 5.44 -2.45
CA THR A 32 2.20 5.12 -2.48
C THR A 32 1.87 4.30 -3.73
N THR A 33 2.49 4.61 -4.88
CA THR A 33 2.34 3.88 -6.15
C THR A 33 2.85 2.45 -6.05
N THR A 34 4.02 2.25 -5.45
CA THR A 34 4.58 0.93 -5.17
C THR A 34 3.68 0.12 -4.23
N LEU A 35 3.11 0.75 -3.20
CA LEU A 35 2.22 0.09 -2.24
C LEU A 35 0.88 -0.34 -2.87
N LEU A 36 0.30 0.51 -3.72
CA LEU A 36 -1.03 0.29 -4.28
C LEU A 36 -1.07 -0.73 -5.43
N ARG A 37 0.04 -0.93 -6.14
CA ARG A 37 0.15 -1.92 -7.21
C ARG A 37 -0.19 -3.36 -6.75
N PRO A 38 0.46 -3.92 -5.71
CA PRO A 38 0.11 -5.26 -5.22
C PRO A 38 -1.29 -5.31 -4.59
N ILE A 39 -1.73 -4.25 -3.89
CA ILE A 39 -3.08 -4.17 -3.31
C ILE A 39 -4.16 -4.33 -4.38
N LYS A 40 -4.03 -3.63 -5.51
CA LYS A 40 -4.95 -3.77 -6.65
C LYS A 40 -4.94 -5.19 -7.23
N LEU A 41 -3.76 -5.78 -7.39
CA LEU A 41 -3.64 -7.12 -7.95
C LEU A 41 -4.31 -8.16 -7.04
N GLU A 42 -4.01 -8.15 -5.74
CA GLU A 42 -4.60 -9.11 -4.80
C GLU A 42 -6.12 -8.90 -4.66
N GLY A 43 -6.60 -7.65 -4.67
CA GLY A 43 -8.03 -7.33 -4.66
C GLY A 43 -8.75 -7.83 -5.92
N ASN A 44 -8.15 -7.63 -7.11
CA ASN A 44 -8.69 -8.15 -8.37
C ASN A 44 -8.68 -9.69 -8.43
N ASN A 45 -7.75 -10.33 -7.72
CA ASN A 45 -7.69 -11.77 -7.53
C ASN A 45 -8.69 -12.29 -6.48
N GLY A 46 -9.60 -11.45 -5.98
CA GLY A 46 -10.67 -11.83 -5.06
C GLY A 46 -10.21 -12.03 -3.61
N ARG A 47 -9.00 -11.59 -3.25
CA ARG A 47 -8.54 -11.63 -1.85
C ARG A 47 -9.15 -10.47 -1.07
N ASN A 48 -9.37 -10.69 0.23
CA ASN A 48 -9.73 -9.60 1.13
C ASN A 48 -8.51 -8.72 1.39
N VAL A 49 -8.63 -7.42 1.10
CA VAL A 49 -7.55 -6.45 1.25
C VAL A 49 -8.06 -5.26 2.05
N ALA A 50 -7.31 -4.90 3.09
CA ALA A 50 -7.56 -3.70 3.88
C ALA A 50 -6.42 -2.69 3.70
N MET A 51 -6.78 -1.42 3.47
CA MET A 51 -5.81 -0.32 3.38
C MET A 51 -5.94 0.58 4.60
N ILE A 52 -4.90 0.70 5.40
CA ILE A 52 -4.92 1.50 6.62
C ILE A 52 -3.96 2.67 6.45
N LYS A 53 -4.37 3.86 6.91
CA LYS A 53 -3.49 5.01 7.07
C LYS A 53 -3.66 5.63 8.45
N SER A 54 -2.68 6.42 8.87
CA SER A 54 -2.84 7.23 10.07
C SER A 54 -3.93 8.29 9.85
N SER A 55 -4.83 8.44 10.83
CA SER A 55 -5.84 9.51 10.84
C SER A 55 -5.21 10.91 10.91
N LYS A 56 -3.92 11.01 11.24
CA LYS A 56 -3.17 12.27 11.21
C LYS A 56 -2.83 12.71 9.79
N ASP A 57 -2.83 11.81 8.80
CA ASP A 57 -2.56 12.17 7.41
C ASP A 57 -3.84 12.60 6.67
N MET A 58 -4.07 13.91 6.70
CA MET A 58 -5.19 14.59 6.02
C MET A 58 -4.74 15.44 4.82
N ARG A 59 -3.47 15.33 4.39
CA ARG A 59 -2.87 16.27 3.42
C ARG A 59 -3.56 16.28 2.05
N TYR A 60 -4.14 15.15 1.64
CA TYR A 60 -4.80 14.99 0.34
C TYR A 60 -6.24 14.48 0.43
N ALA A 61 -6.58 13.69 1.44
CA ALA A 61 -7.96 13.28 1.74
C ALA A 61 -8.05 12.74 3.17
N ILE A 62 -9.28 12.62 3.69
CA ILE A 62 -9.56 12.11 5.05
C ILE A 62 -9.67 10.59 5.04
N ASP A 63 -10.47 10.04 4.15
CA ASP A 63 -10.91 8.63 4.09
C ASP A 63 -10.26 7.83 2.95
N SER A 64 -9.38 8.47 2.20
CA SER A 64 -8.74 7.87 1.03
C SER A 64 -7.27 8.20 0.93
N VAL A 65 -6.55 7.35 0.19
CA VAL A 65 -5.20 7.61 -0.29
C VAL A 65 -5.32 8.10 -1.73
N VAL A 66 -4.89 9.33 -1.94
CA VAL A 66 -4.96 10.02 -3.23
C VAL A 66 -3.59 10.02 -3.87
N MET A 67 -3.58 9.67 -5.15
CA MET A 67 -2.41 9.70 -6.00
C MET A 67 -2.41 10.94 -6.86
N HIS A 68 -1.22 11.36 -7.30
CA HIS A 68 -1.08 12.48 -8.21
C HIS A 68 -1.68 12.19 -9.60
N ASP A 69 -1.86 10.93 -9.97
CA ASP A 69 -2.59 10.51 -11.20
C ASP A 69 -4.12 10.59 -11.04
N GLY A 70 -4.63 11.09 -9.92
CA GLY A 70 -6.05 11.25 -9.62
C GLY A 70 -6.74 9.99 -9.09
N VAL A 71 -6.02 8.86 -9.00
CA VAL A 71 -6.61 7.63 -8.45
C VAL A 71 -6.78 7.77 -6.94
N LYS A 72 -7.97 7.42 -6.46
CA LYS A 72 -8.32 7.36 -5.04
C LYS A 72 -8.56 5.94 -4.60
N PHE A 73 -8.05 5.60 -3.43
CA PHE A 73 -8.29 4.33 -2.77
C PHE A 73 -8.90 4.56 -1.41
N SER A 74 -10.09 4.00 -1.18
CA SER A 74 -10.73 4.02 0.13
C SER A 74 -9.87 3.30 1.15
N CYS A 75 -9.76 3.87 2.35
CA CYS A 75 -8.90 3.34 3.40
C CYS A 75 -9.49 3.62 4.79
N TRP A 76 -9.08 2.82 5.77
CA TRP A 76 -9.38 3.04 7.18
C TRP A 76 -8.37 4.04 7.73
N ALA A 77 -8.84 5.26 8.01
CA ALA A 77 -8.07 6.26 8.71
C ALA A 77 -8.19 6.03 10.22
N LEU A 78 -7.11 5.58 10.86
CA LEU A 78 -7.10 5.20 12.27
C LEU A 78 -6.11 6.02 13.08
N SER A 79 -6.49 6.40 14.31
CA SER A 79 -5.57 7.06 15.24
C SER A 79 -4.53 6.12 15.82
N ASP A 80 -4.89 4.83 15.98
CA ASP A 80 -4.02 3.77 16.46
C ASP A 80 -4.30 2.47 15.69
N LEU A 81 -3.29 1.63 15.47
CA LEU A 81 -3.45 0.39 14.71
C LEU A 81 -4.26 -0.67 15.48
N SER A 82 -4.25 -0.64 16.82
CA SER A 82 -5.01 -1.57 17.66
C SER A 82 -6.53 -1.37 17.58
N SER A 83 -6.99 -0.21 17.09
CA SER A 83 -8.41 0.05 16.85
C SER A 83 -8.94 -0.57 15.57
N PHE A 84 -8.09 -1.19 14.75
CA PHE A 84 -8.53 -1.89 13.55
C PHE A 84 -9.41 -3.09 13.91
N ARG A 85 -10.54 -3.21 13.22
CA ARG A 85 -11.54 -4.28 13.36
C ARG A 85 -11.94 -4.69 11.93
N VAL A 86 -11.89 -5.99 11.66
CA VAL A 86 -12.21 -6.61 10.36
C VAL A 86 -13.56 -7.30 10.45
#